data_AF-A0A822D6A3-F1
#
_entry.id   AF-A0A822D6A3-F1
#
_cell.length_a   1.000
_cell.length_b   1.000
_cell.length_c   1.000
_cell.angle_alpha   90.00
_cell.angle_beta   90.00
_cell.angle_gamma   90.00
#
_symmetry.space_group_name_H-M   'P 1'
#
loop_
_entity.id
_entity.type
_entity.pdbx_description
1 polymer ?
#
loop_
_entity_poly.entity_id
_entity_poly.type
_entity_poly.pdbx_seq_one_letter_code
_entity_poly.pdbx_strand_id
1 'polypeptide(L)'
;MNLYETSESYKRKQDKFDKLSSCFEQMFNQDTLYCFTHSFLPYGSFRIGINGEDLDTIFVLHELKSRNKETSFDETFHQLKHNSTALTNHIVNLLITQIEGNLKNEIVYYRKIEALFPIILILFNDQTKVEIFVQIKTNNTQDVQDNSNLYSNIHKPMIG
;
A
#
# COMPACT_ATOMS: atom_id res chain seq x y z
N MET A 1 -16.15 -12.54 -25.60
CA MET A 1 -15.59 -11.90 -24.40
C MET A 1 -14.54 -10.90 -24.88
N ASN A 2 -14.64 -9.63 -24.52
CA ASN A 2 -13.65 -8.64 -24.97
C ASN A 2 -12.42 -8.74 -24.07
N LEU A 3 -11.27 -9.06 -24.66
CA LEU A 3 -10.03 -9.33 -23.91
C LEU A 3 -9.42 -8.04 -23.36
N TYR A 4 -9.61 -6.94 -24.08
CA TYR A 4 -9.05 -5.64 -23.75
C TYR A 4 -10.07 -4.80 -22.98
N GLU A 5 -9.55 -4.00 -22.05
CA GLU A 5 -10.32 -2.99 -21.33
C GLU A 5 -10.85 -1.95 -22.34
N THR A 6 -12.08 -1.48 -22.14
CA THR A 6 -12.60 -0.39 -22.97
C THR A 6 -11.90 0.92 -22.60
N SER A 7 -11.76 1.86 -23.54
CA SER A 7 -11.12 3.15 -23.26
C SER A 7 -11.82 3.91 -22.12
N GLU A 8 -13.14 3.81 -22.02
CA GLU A 8 -13.92 4.43 -20.95
C GLU A 8 -13.65 3.80 -19.59
N SER A 9 -13.66 2.46 -19.52
CA SER A 9 -13.39 1.73 -18.27
C SER A 9 -11.94 1.95 -17.81
N TYR A 10 -10.98 1.90 -18.74
CA TYR A 10 -9.58 2.18 -18.46
C TYR A 10 -9.40 3.60 -17.92
N LYS A 11 -10.00 4.60 -18.57
CA LYS A 11 -9.92 6.00 -18.13
C LYS A 11 -10.51 6.19 -16.74
N ARG A 12 -11.67 5.59 -16.45
CA ARG A 12 -12.26 5.63 -15.11
C ARG A 12 -11.31 5.04 -14.05
N LYS A 13 -10.69 3.89 -14.31
CA LYS A 13 -9.71 3.29 -13.37
C LYS A 13 -8.45 4.15 -13.22
N GLN A 14 -7.95 4.72 -14.32
CA GLN A 14 -6.82 5.65 -14.30
C GLN A 14 -7.13 6.87 -13.43
N ASP A 15 -8.32 7.47 -13.58
CA ASP A 15 -8.75 8.62 -12.77
C ASP A 15 -8.78 8.27 -11.27
N LYS A 16 -9.18 7.04 -10.90
CA LYS A 16 -9.13 6.58 -9.50
C LYS A 16 -7.72 6.35 -9.00
N PHE A 17 -6.87 5.75 -9.83
CA PHE A 17 -5.46 5.56 -9.53
C PHE A 17 -4.76 6.90 -9.28
N ASP A 18 -4.95 7.88 -10.15
CA ASP A 18 -4.31 9.20 -10.06
C ASP A 18 -4.76 9.97 -8.81
N LYS A 19 -6.06 9.91 -8.49
CA LYS A 19 -6.59 10.51 -7.25
C LYS A 19 -5.98 9.88 -6.00
N LEU A 20 -5.92 8.55 -5.94
CA LEU A 20 -5.30 7.85 -4.81
C LEU A 20 -3.81 8.15 -4.71
N SER A 21 -3.08 8.18 -5.83
CA SER A 21 -1.67 8.58 -5.89
C SER A 21 -1.49 9.97 -5.31
N SER A 22 -2.31 10.93 -5.74
CA SER A 22 -2.25 12.30 -5.24
C SER A 22 -2.55 12.40 -3.73
N CYS A 23 -3.51 11.63 -3.21
CA CYS A 23 -3.79 11.57 -1.77
C CYS A 23 -2.57 11.09 -0.99
N PHE A 24 -1.88 10.06 -1.48
CA PHE A 24 -0.72 9.51 -0.80
C PHE A 24 0.50 10.42 -0.92
N GLU A 25 0.74 11.04 -2.08
CA GLU A 25 1.81 12.01 -2.26
C GLU A 25 1.71 13.19 -1.28
N GLN A 26 0.48 13.70 -1.03
CA GLN A 26 0.25 14.75 -0.04
C GLN A 26 0.68 14.34 1.38
N MET A 27 0.50 13.07 1.75
CA MET A 27 0.93 12.54 3.04
C MET A 27 2.45 12.60 3.24
N PHE A 28 3.23 12.41 2.17
CA PHE A 28 4.71 12.48 2.23
C PHE A 28 5.25 13.90 2.11
N ASN A 29 4.51 14.81 1.49
CA ASN A 29 4.89 16.21 1.37
C ASN A 29 4.62 17.02 2.66
N GLN A 30 3.85 16.49 3.62
CA GLN A 30 3.39 17.21 4.83
C GLN A 30 4.11 16.76 6.12
N ASP A 31 5.44 16.66 6.15
CA ASP A 31 6.26 16.34 7.35
C ASP A 31 5.97 15.00 8.06
N THR A 32 4.98 14.21 7.61
CA THR A 32 4.42 13.09 8.39
C THR A 32 5.22 11.79 8.20
N LEU A 33 5.78 11.56 7.00
CA LEU A 33 6.52 10.33 6.68
C LEU A 33 7.81 10.59 5.88
N TYR A 34 8.48 11.71 6.16
CA TYR A 34 9.73 12.09 5.47
C TYR A 34 10.86 11.06 5.63
N CYS A 35 10.79 10.18 6.65
CA CYS A 35 11.72 9.08 6.85
C CYS A 35 11.45 7.86 5.96
N PHE A 36 10.46 7.93 5.07
CA PHE A 36 10.12 6.88 4.11
C PHE A 36 10.22 7.38 2.67
N THR A 37 10.80 6.54 1.81
CA THR A 37 10.46 6.56 0.39
C THR A 37 9.20 5.73 0.17
N HIS A 38 8.36 6.14 -0.78
CA HIS A 38 7.12 5.46 -1.09
C HIS A 38 7.02 5.11 -2.57
N SER A 39 6.18 4.12 -2.89
CA SER A 39 5.79 3.77 -4.25
C SER A 39 4.35 3.28 -4.24
N PHE A 40 3.51 3.87 -5.08
CA PHE A 40 2.15 3.42 -5.32
C PHE A 40 2.06 2.90 -6.75
N LEU A 41 1.82 1.60 -6.91
CA LEU A 41 1.97 0.91 -8.20
C LEU A 41 0.73 0.08 -8.50
N PRO A 42 0.18 0.16 -9.72
CA PRO A 42 -0.83 -0.78 -10.15
C PRO A 42 -0.18 -2.13 -10.50
N TYR A 43 -0.89 -3.22 -10.22
CA TYR A 43 -0.57 -4.56 -10.71
C TYR A 43 -1.83 -5.20 -11.35
N GLY A 44 -1.76 -6.49 -11.66
CA GLY A 44 -2.91 -7.22 -12.18
C GLY A 44 -3.34 -6.78 -13.57
N SER A 45 -4.64 -6.97 -13.85
CA SER A 45 -5.26 -6.77 -15.17
C SER A 45 -5.09 -5.34 -15.70
N PHE A 46 -5.30 -4.35 -14.84
CA PHE A 46 -5.16 -2.92 -15.17
C PHE A 46 -3.74 -2.57 -15.64
N ARG A 47 -2.71 -3.10 -14.96
CA ARG A 47 -1.30 -2.82 -15.31
C ARG A 47 -0.92 -3.33 -16.70
N ILE A 48 -1.51 -4.45 -17.13
CA ILE A 48 -1.22 -5.08 -18.43
C ILE A 48 -2.24 -4.73 -19.52
N GLY A 49 -3.23 -3.88 -19.20
CA GLY A 49 -4.22 -3.37 -20.15
C GLY A 49 -5.25 -4.40 -20.62
N ILE A 50 -5.48 -5.46 -19.84
CA ILE A 50 -6.55 -6.43 -20.12
C ILE A 50 -7.79 -6.10 -19.30
N ASN A 51 -8.93 -6.60 -19.77
CA ASN A 51 -10.20 -6.45 -19.08
C ASN A 51 -10.15 -7.10 -17.68
N GLY A 52 -10.52 -6.34 -16.66
CA GLY A 52 -10.63 -6.80 -15.28
C GLY A 52 -11.71 -6.04 -14.54
N GLU A 53 -12.19 -6.55 -13.41
CA GLU A 53 -13.27 -5.90 -12.67
C GLU A 53 -12.76 -4.81 -11.72
N ASP A 54 -11.53 -4.96 -11.24
CA ASP A 54 -10.93 -4.22 -10.16
C ASP A 54 -9.67 -3.45 -10.60
N LEU A 55 -9.22 -2.59 -9.69
CA LEU A 55 -7.95 -1.90 -9.71
C LEU A 55 -7.10 -2.42 -8.55
N ASP A 56 -6.21 -3.33 -8.90
CA ASP A 56 -5.20 -3.91 -8.05
C ASP A 56 -4.01 -2.95 -7.86
N THR A 57 -3.70 -2.58 -6.61
CA THR A 57 -2.60 -1.65 -6.31
C THR A 57 -1.78 -2.10 -5.11
N ILE A 58 -0.48 -1.83 -5.16
CA ILE A 58 0.43 -2.01 -4.05
C ILE A 58 0.98 -0.65 -3.62
N PHE A 59 0.96 -0.42 -2.32
CA PHE A 59 1.57 0.71 -1.66
C PHE A 59 2.76 0.23 -0.83
N VAL A 60 3.96 0.60 -1.27
CA VAL A 60 5.22 0.18 -0.63
C VAL A 60 5.85 1.37 0.06
N LEU A 61 6.17 1.20 1.35
CA LEU A 61 7.01 2.12 2.10
C LEU A 61 8.34 1.48 2.42
N HIS A 62 9.41 2.24 2.21
CA HIS A 62 10.76 1.82 2.52
C HIS A 62 11.43 2.88 3.40
N GLU A 63 11.86 2.44 4.58
CA GLU A 63 12.52 3.31 5.55
C GLU A 63 13.87 3.81 4.99
N LEU A 64 14.06 5.12 4.99
CA LEU A 64 15.33 5.77 4.71
C LEU A 64 16.26 5.60 5.91
N LYS A 65 17.55 5.33 5.65
CA LYS A 65 18.57 5.38 6.71
C LYS A 65 18.70 6.83 7.18
N SER A 66 18.18 7.13 8.37
CA SER A 66 18.25 8.46 8.99
C SER A 66 19.66 9.02 8.94
N ARG A 67 19.79 10.27 8.48
CA ARG A 67 21.04 11.05 8.55
C ARG A 67 21.02 12.16 9.59
N ASN A 68 19.87 12.57 10.13
CA ASN A 68 19.79 13.54 11.22
C ASN A 68 18.45 13.40 11.96
N LYS A 69 18.51 13.44 13.30
CA LYS A 69 17.38 13.47 14.23
C LYS A 69 16.89 14.91 14.31
N GLU A 70 15.67 15.24 13.91
CA GLU A 70 14.94 16.43 14.38
C GLU A 70 13.60 16.58 13.63
N THR A 71 12.59 15.78 13.96
CA THR A 71 11.17 16.21 13.97
C THR A 71 10.39 15.37 14.98
N SER A 72 9.29 15.92 15.53
CA SER A 72 8.46 15.27 16.55
C SER A 72 7.79 13.96 16.11
N PHE A 73 7.58 13.77 14.80
CA PHE A 73 7.04 12.52 14.26
C PHE A 73 8.09 11.40 14.24
N ASP A 74 9.39 11.76 14.19
CA ASP A 74 10.50 10.82 14.31
C ASP A 74 10.43 10.08 15.65
N GLU A 75 9.96 10.74 16.72
CA GLU A 75 9.82 10.10 18.04
C GLU A 75 8.69 9.05 18.08
N THR A 76 7.51 9.36 17.52
CA THR A 76 6.41 8.40 17.44
C THR A 76 6.80 7.23 16.54
N PHE A 77 7.44 7.51 15.40
CA PHE A 77 7.97 6.48 14.53
C PHE A 77 9.05 5.64 15.23
N HIS A 78 10.03 6.26 15.90
CA HIS A 78 11.07 5.55 16.65
C HIS A 78 10.50 4.64 17.74
N GLN A 79 9.46 5.10 18.44
CA GLN A 79 8.74 4.28 19.43
C GLN A 79 8.03 3.08 18.78
N LEU A 80 7.38 3.29 17.63
CA LEU A 80 6.62 2.27 16.92
C LEU A 80 7.48 1.33 16.07
N LYS A 81 8.68 1.74 15.64
CA LYS A 81 9.57 0.97 14.75
C LYS A 81 9.94 -0.39 15.34
N HIS A 82 9.97 -0.52 16.66
CA HIS A 82 10.25 -1.78 17.34
C HIS A 82 9.04 -2.73 17.41
N ASN A 83 7.86 -2.28 16.98
CA ASN A 83 6.63 -3.05 16.90
C ASN A 83 6.03 -2.91 15.49
N SER A 84 6.40 -3.84 14.60
CA SER A 84 5.99 -3.82 13.20
C SER A 84 4.46 -3.75 13.03
N THR A 85 3.69 -4.42 13.89
CA THR A 85 2.22 -4.38 13.88
C THR A 85 1.68 -2.98 14.24
N ALA A 86 2.22 -2.35 15.28
CA ALA A 86 1.77 -1.03 15.72
C ALA A 86 2.13 0.05 14.68
N LEU A 87 3.34 -0.02 14.10
CA LEU A 87 3.73 0.83 12.98
C LEU A 87 2.80 0.63 11.77
N THR A 88 2.54 -0.63 11.42
CA THR A 88 1.67 -0.96 10.28
C THR A 88 0.27 -0.42 10.47
N ASN A 89 -0.32 -0.58 11.65
CA ASN A 89 -1.62 -0.03 11.97
C ASN A 89 -1.63 1.50 11.91
N HIS A 90 -0.58 2.15 12.41
CA HIS A 90 -0.46 3.60 12.36
C HIS A 90 -0.43 4.12 10.92
N ILE A 91 0.42 3.56 10.05
CA ILE A 91 0.49 3.92 8.64
C ILE A 91 -0.85 3.68 7.93
N VAL A 92 -1.48 2.52 8.15
CA VAL A 92 -2.78 2.22 7.53
C VAL A 92 -3.85 3.23 7.96
N ASN A 93 -3.86 3.65 9.23
CA ASN A 93 -4.79 4.66 9.71
C ASN A 93 -4.53 6.04 9.09
N LEU A 94 -3.26 6.40 8.86
CA LEU A 94 -2.92 7.63 8.13
C LEU A 94 -3.42 7.58 6.69
N LEU A 95 -3.20 6.45 5.98
CA LEU A 95 -3.70 6.25 4.62
C LEU A 95 -5.22 6.40 4.55
N ILE A 96 -5.93 5.76 5.49
CA ILE A 96 -7.40 5.85 5.58
C ILE A 96 -7.84 7.29 5.84
N THR A 97 -7.18 8.01 6.76
CA THR A 97 -7.48 9.41 7.07
C THR A 97 -7.32 10.30 5.84
N GLN A 98 -6.28 10.07 5.03
CA GLN A 98 -6.04 10.81 3.79
C GLN A 98 -7.10 10.50 2.73
N ILE A 99 -7.51 9.24 2.60
CA ILE A 99 -8.59 8.82 1.72
C ILE A 99 -9.90 9.46 2.15
N GLU A 100 -10.23 9.44 3.44
CA GLU A 100 -11.44 10.06 3.97
C GLU A 100 -11.42 11.59 3.81
N GLY A 101 -10.29 12.25 4.03
CA GLY A 101 -10.19 13.70 3.89
C GLY A 101 -10.39 14.18 2.45
N ASN A 102 -9.82 13.45 1.48
CA ASN A 102 -9.77 13.90 0.08
C ASN A 102 -10.86 13.29 -0.81
N LEU A 103 -11.34 12.09 -0.50
CA LEU A 103 -12.21 11.30 -1.38
C LEU A 103 -13.55 10.91 -0.74
N LYS A 104 -13.92 11.49 0.40
CA LYS A 104 -15.16 11.18 1.14
C LYS A 104 -16.41 11.07 0.26
N ASN A 105 -16.57 12.03 -0.65
CA ASN A 105 -17.78 12.16 -1.47
C ASN A 105 -17.79 11.21 -2.67
N GLU A 106 -16.67 10.51 -2.94
CA GLU A 106 -16.54 9.58 -4.06
C GLU A 106 -16.60 8.11 -3.63
N ILE A 107 -16.49 7.84 -2.33
CA ILE A 107 -16.37 6.50 -1.77
C ILE A 107 -17.70 6.08 -1.13
N VAL A 108 -18.17 4.89 -1.49
CA VAL A 108 -19.33 4.24 -0.88
C VAL A 108 -18.93 3.64 0.48
N TYR A 109 -17.84 2.88 0.48
CA TYR A 109 -17.25 2.33 1.70
C TYR A 109 -15.77 1.98 1.47
N TYR A 110 -15.02 1.88 2.56
CA TYR A 110 -13.73 1.20 2.57
C TYR A 110 -13.68 0.20 3.72
N ARG A 111 -12.77 -0.77 3.64
CA ARG A 111 -12.54 -1.78 4.67
C ARG A 111 -11.06 -2.08 4.77
N LYS A 112 -10.53 -2.06 6.00
CA LYS A 112 -9.23 -2.66 6.31
C LYS A 112 -9.40 -4.17 6.51
N ILE A 113 -8.57 -4.95 5.84
CA ILE A 113 -8.47 -6.40 6.03
C ILE A 113 -7.11 -6.67 6.71
N GLU A 114 -7.17 -7.34 7.85
CA GLU A 114 -5.97 -7.76 8.57
C GLU A 114 -5.43 -9.05 7.95
N ALA A 115 -4.25 -8.95 7.34
CA ALA A 115 -3.51 -10.05 6.74
C ALA A 115 -2.01 -9.81 6.98
N LEU A 116 -1.15 -10.73 6.52
CA LEU A 116 0.31 -10.59 6.64
C LEU A 116 0.80 -9.24 6.07
N PHE A 117 0.21 -8.83 4.95
CA PHE A 117 0.26 -7.46 4.45
C PHE A 117 -1.16 -6.91 4.49
N PRO A 118 -1.44 -5.82 5.24
CA PRO A 118 -2.79 -5.26 5.30
C PRO A 118 -3.31 -4.88 3.92
N ILE A 119 -4.61 -5.05 3.72
CA ILE A 119 -5.29 -4.64 2.49
C ILE A 119 -6.30 -3.56 2.84
N ILE A 120 -6.29 -2.47 2.10
CA ILE A 120 -7.34 -1.44 2.13
C ILE A 120 -8.20 -1.67 0.88
N LEU A 121 -9.42 -2.12 1.09
CA LEU A 121 -10.41 -2.28 0.04
C LEU A 121 -11.30 -1.04 -0.03
N ILE A 122 -11.48 -0.47 -1.21
CA ILE A 122 -12.26 0.76 -1.45
C ILE A 122 -13.29 0.48 -2.56
N LEU A 123 -14.53 0.87 -2.33
CA LEU A 123 -15.57 0.93 -3.36
C LEU A 123 -15.94 2.39 -3.65
N PHE A 124 -15.76 2.81 -4.90
CA PHE A 124 -16.18 4.12 -5.37
C PHE A 124 -17.65 4.13 -5.84
N ASN A 125 -18.27 5.31 -5.87
CA ASN A 125 -19.67 5.50 -6.29
C ASN A 125 -19.95 4.99 -7.72
N ASP A 126 -18.95 5.04 -8.59
CA ASP A 126 -19.01 4.53 -9.97
C ASP A 126 -18.78 3.01 -10.08
N GLN A 127 -18.84 2.30 -8.95
CA GLN A 127 -18.62 0.87 -8.79
C GLN A 127 -17.18 0.39 -9.03
N THR A 128 -16.22 1.31 -9.17
CA THR A 128 -14.80 0.93 -9.24
C THR A 128 -14.35 0.38 -7.90
N LYS A 129 -13.85 -0.86 -7.89
CA LYS A 129 -13.23 -1.50 -6.73
C LYS A 129 -11.73 -1.31 -6.79
N VAL A 130 -11.13 -0.91 -5.68
CA VAL A 130 -9.68 -0.79 -5.54
C VAL A 130 -9.23 -1.60 -4.35
N GLU A 131 -8.20 -2.42 -4.55
CA GLU A 131 -7.50 -3.12 -3.48
C GLU A 131 -6.09 -2.53 -3.36
N ILE A 132 -5.73 -2.08 -2.16
CA ILE A 132 -4.40 -1.53 -1.86
C ILE A 132 -3.69 -2.45 -0.88
N PHE A 133 -2.67 -3.13 -1.37
CA PHE A 133 -1.77 -3.96 -0.56
C PHE A 133 -0.71 -3.07 0.08
N VAL A 134 -0.66 -3.03 1.40
CA VAL A 134 0.28 -2.17 2.13
C VAL A 134 1.48 -2.97 2.60
N GLN A 135 2.66 -2.63 2.08
CA GLN A 135 3.93 -3.23 2.48
C GLN A 135 4.85 -2.19 3.09
N ILE A 136 5.28 -2.40 4.33
CA ILE A 136 6.22 -1.52 5.03
C ILE A 136 7.53 -2.29 5.24
N LYS A 137 8.60 -1.79 4.64
CA LYS A 137 9.96 -2.33 4.75
C LYS A 137 10.76 -1.43 5.69
N THR A 138 11.09 -1.97 6.86
CA THR A 138 11.97 -1.30 7.83
C THR A 138 13.38 -1.89 7.75
N ASN A 139 14.38 -1.12 8.16
CA ASN A 139 15.78 -1.57 8.18
C ASN A 139 16.09 -2.50 9.38
N ASN A 140 15.10 -3.01 10.10
CA ASN A 140 15.33 -3.90 11.23
C ASN A 140 15.84 -5.26 10.73
N THR A 141 17.07 -5.59 11.12
CA THR A 141 17.85 -6.76 10.74
C THR A 141 17.22 -8.12 11.09
N GLN A 142 16.09 -8.15 11.80
CA GLN A 142 15.39 -9.37 12.20
C GLN A 142 14.39 -9.89 11.15
N ASP A 143 13.82 -9.05 10.29
CA ASP A 143 12.86 -9.49 9.25
C ASP A 143 13.52 -10.27 8.09
N VAL A 144 14.85 -10.21 7.99
CA VAL A 144 15.61 -10.99 6.99
C VAL A 144 15.69 -12.47 7.39
N GLN A 145 15.70 -12.79 8.69
CA GLN A 145 15.76 -14.19 9.12
C GLN A 145 14.40 -14.89 8.99
N ASP A 146 13.29 -14.24 9.34
CA ASP A 146 11.97 -14.88 9.31
C ASP A 146 11.44 -15.09 7.87
N ASN A 147 11.73 -14.17 6.94
CA ASN A 147 11.34 -14.36 5.53
C ASN A 147 12.27 -15.32 4.76
N SER A 148 13.56 -15.41 5.11
CA SER A 148 14.48 -16.38 4.48
C SER A 148 14.13 -17.83 4.83
N ASN A 149 13.52 -18.05 6.00
CA ASN A 149 13.09 -19.37 6.47
C ASN A 149 11.79 -19.88 5.81
N LEU A 150 10.97 -18.98 5.24
CA LEU A 150 9.79 -19.40 4.46
C LEU A 150 10.18 -19.91 3.06
N TYR A 151 11.21 -19.34 2.44
CA TYR A 151 11.65 -19.75 1.10
C TYR A 151 12.66 -20.92 1.11
N SER A 152 13.37 -21.15 2.22
CA SER A 152 14.35 -22.24 2.32
C SER A 152 13.71 -23.63 2.49
N ASN A 153 12.43 -23.71 2.86
CA ASN A 153 11.71 -24.97 3.08
C ASN A 153 11.02 -25.55 1.82
N ILE A 154 11.04 -24.86 0.68
CA ILE A 154 10.35 -25.30 -0.55
C ILE A 154 11.26 -26.15 -1.47
N HIS A 155 12.57 -26.27 -1.15
CA HIS A 155 13.53 -27.04 -1.94
C HIS A 155 14.29 -28.10 -1.12
N LYS A 156 13.55 -29.00 -0.48
CA LYS A 156 14.11 -30.34 -0.20
C LYS A 156 13.62 -31.30 -1.29
N PRO A 157 14.48 -31.79 -2.20
CA PRO A 157 14.11 -32.91 -3.04
C PRO A 157 13.86 -34.12 -2.14
N MET A 158 12.67 -34.73 -2.24
CA MET A 158 12.44 -36.08 -1.73
C MET A 158 13.32 -37.02 -2.56
N ILE A 159 14.46 -37.41 -2.00
CA ILE A 159 15.23 -38.54 -2.51
C ILE A 159 14.66 -39.77 -1.79
N GLY A 160 13.97 -40.61 -2.56
CA GLY A 160 13.71 -42.01 -2.22
C GLY A 160 14.88 -42.90 -2.62
#